data_AF-A0A528KPU3-F1
#
_entry.id   AF-A0A528KPU3-F1
#
_cell.length_a   1.000
_cell.length_b   1.000
_cell.length_c   1.000
_cell.angle_alpha   90.00
_cell.angle_beta   90.00
_cell.angle_gamma   90.00
#
_symmetry.space_group_name_H-M   'P 1'
#
loop_
_entity.id
_entity.type
_entity.pdbx_description
1 polymer ?
#
loop_
_entity_poly.entity_id
_entity_poly.type
_entity_poly.pdbx_seq_one_letter_code
_entity_poly.pdbx_strand_id
1 'polypeptide(L)'
;MGFFSKDIKTLDDLFVHTLRDIYYAEKQIEKSLPKMIDKATDPQLKAGLEKHLGQTKGHIERVEKVFELHGVKAKTVNCPAIDGILEEADEVSGDIDDKDVLDAAL
;
A
#
# COMPACT_ATOMS: atom_id res chain seq x y z
N MET A 1 -16.10 -5.54 3.94
CA MET A 1 -16.18 -4.35 4.82
C MET A 1 -16.81 -4.78 6.13
N GLY A 2 -16.00 -4.93 7.19
CA GLY A 2 -16.32 -5.74 8.36
C GLY A 2 -17.41 -5.19 9.28
N PHE A 3 -18.01 -6.09 10.08
CA PHE A 3 -19.05 -5.89 11.09
C PHE A 3 -18.80 -4.80 12.16
N PHE A 4 -17.64 -4.13 12.15
CA PHE A 4 -17.23 -3.11 13.13
C PHE A 4 -16.99 -1.71 12.52
N SER A 5 -17.26 -1.52 11.23
CA SER A 5 -17.26 -0.19 10.61
C SER A 5 -18.52 0.57 11.01
N LYS A 6 -18.39 1.79 11.52
CA LYS A 6 -19.54 2.71 11.59
C LYS A 6 -20.10 2.90 10.17
N ASP A 7 -21.43 2.96 10.06
CA ASP A 7 -22.09 3.33 8.80
C ASP A 7 -21.62 4.70 8.33
N ILE A 8 -21.30 4.81 7.04
CA ILE A 8 -20.95 6.08 6.39
C ILE A 8 -22.25 6.84 6.09
N LYS A 9 -22.49 7.96 6.76
CA LYS A 9 -23.73 8.75 6.60
C LYS A 9 -23.49 10.15 6.05
N THR A 10 -22.26 10.65 6.18
CA THR A 10 -21.87 12.00 5.78
C THR A 10 -20.62 11.98 4.91
N LEU A 11 -20.32 13.11 4.26
CA LEU A 11 -19.07 13.29 3.52
C LEU A 11 -17.85 13.21 4.44
N ASP A 12 -17.99 13.66 5.70
CA ASP A 12 -16.95 13.56 6.71
C ASP A 12 -16.66 12.09 7.07
N ASP A 13 -17.70 11.29 7.29
CA ASP A 13 -17.56 9.85 7.53
C ASP A 13 -16.86 9.16 6.34
N LEU A 14 -17.23 9.54 5.11
CA LEU A 14 -16.64 8.99 3.90
C LEU A 14 -15.16 9.37 3.79
N PHE A 15 -14.82 10.64 4.02
CA PHE A 15 -13.44 11.12 4.03
C PHE A 15 -12.60 10.34 5.04
N VAL A 16 -13.04 10.26 6.30
CA VAL A 16 -12.33 9.50 7.35
C VAL A 16 -12.21 8.03 6.97
N HIS A 17 -13.26 7.42 6.41
CA HIS A 17 -13.19 6.03 5.95
C HIS A 17 -12.11 5.83 4.89
N THR A 18 -12.10 6.66 3.84
CA THR A 18 -11.10 6.60 2.77
C THR A 18 -9.68 6.91 3.26
N LEU A 19 -9.55 7.79 4.26
CA LEU A 19 -8.26 8.10 4.88
C LEU A 19 -7.70 6.88 5.64
N ARG A 20 -8.56 6.11 6.32
CA ARG A 20 -8.17 4.85 6.97
C ARG A 20 -7.85 3.74 5.98
N ASP A 21 -8.53 3.72 4.84
CA ASP A 21 -8.34 2.75 3.77
C ASP A 21 -6.98 2.96 3.08
N ILE A 22 -6.68 4.20 2.65
CA ILE A 22 -5.37 4.51 2.05
C ILE A 22 -4.23 4.37 3.06
N TYR A 23 -4.46 4.68 4.35
CA TYR A 23 -3.47 4.44 5.40
C TYR A 23 -3.13 2.96 5.56
N TYR A 24 -4.11 2.08 5.39
CA TYR A 24 -3.87 0.64 5.36
C TYR A 24 -3.05 0.27 4.12
N ALA A 25 -3.46 0.74 2.95
CA ALA A 25 -2.78 0.44 1.70
C ALA A 25 -1.31 0.84 1.71
N GLU A 26 -0.99 2.07 2.12
CA GLU A 26 0.40 2.56 2.20
C GLU A 26 1.24 1.70 3.16
N LYS A 27 0.68 1.24 4.29
CA LYS A 27 1.36 0.32 5.21
C LYS A 27 1.56 -1.09 4.64
N GLN A 28 0.69 -1.55 3.75
CA GLN A 28 0.86 -2.82 3.08
C GLN A 28 1.91 -2.71 1.97
N ILE A 29 1.87 -1.62 1.18
CA ILE A 29 2.88 -1.28 0.18
C ILE A 29 4.27 -1.18 0.82
N GLU A 30 4.40 -0.49 1.96
CA GLU A 30 5.68 -0.36 2.68
C GLU A 30 6.29 -1.73 3.02
N LYS A 31 5.45 -2.71 3.40
CA LYS A 31 5.90 -4.07 3.75
C LYS A 31 6.24 -4.91 2.52
N SER A 32 5.56 -4.69 1.40
CA SER A 32 5.74 -5.49 0.18
C SER A 32 6.89 -5.02 -0.68
N LEU A 33 7.13 -3.70 -0.76
CA LEU A 33 8.21 -3.13 -1.58
C LEU A 33 9.60 -3.75 -1.33
N PRO A 34 10.05 -4.03 -0.09
CA PRO A 34 11.32 -4.73 0.14
C PRO A 34 11.42 -6.06 -0.59
N LYS A 35 10.34 -6.85 -0.64
CA LYS A 35 10.34 -8.14 -1.36
C LYS A 35 10.47 -7.94 -2.86
N MET A 36 9.81 -6.91 -3.42
CA MET A 36 9.92 -6.59 -4.85
C MET A 36 11.33 -6.08 -5.20
N ILE A 37 11.92 -5.25 -4.35
CA ILE A 37 13.31 -4.76 -4.48
C ILE A 37 14.33 -5.91 -4.48
N ASP A 38 14.07 -6.96 -3.69
CA ASP A 38 14.92 -8.14 -3.62
C ASP A 38 14.78 -9.05 -4.85
N LYS A 39 13.57 -9.13 -5.43
CA LYS A 39 13.29 -9.89 -6.66
C LYS A 39 13.80 -9.17 -7.93
N ALA A 40 13.79 -7.84 -7.96
CA ALA A 40 14.17 -7.05 -9.11
C ALA A 40 15.66 -7.21 -9.47
N THR A 41 15.96 -7.43 -10.75
CA THR A 41 17.32 -7.64 -11.25
C THR A 41 17.86 -6.46 -12.06
N ASP A 42 17.00 -5.71 -12.74
CA ASP A 42 17.34 -4.46 -13.41
C ASP A 42 17.69 -3.36 -12.39
N PRO A 43 18.88 -2.72 -12.51
CA PRO A 43 19.32 -1.70 -11.55
C PRO A 43 18.42 -0.45 -11.50
N GLN A 44 17.77 -0.08 -12.61
CA GLN A 44 16.89 1.09 -12.65
C GLN A 44 15.54 0.79 -11.98
N LEU A 45 14.97 -0.39 -12.24
CA LEU A 45 13.77 -0.87 -11.56
C LEU A 45 13.99 -0.91 -10.06
N LYS A 46 15.10 -1.54 -9.61
CA LYS A 46 15.44 -1.62 -8.20
C LYS A 46 15.55 -0.25 -7.53
N ALA A 47 16.28 0.69 -8.15
CA ALA A 47 16.41 2.05 -7.65
C ALA A 47 15.06 2.80 -7.62
N GLY A 48 14.18 2.53 -8.59
CA GLY A 48 12.81 3.05 -8.63
C GLY A 48 11.97 2.59 -7.44
N LEU A 49 12.00 1.29 -7.16
CA LEU A 49 11.27 0.68 -6.03
C LEU A 49 11.83 1.15 -4.67
N GLU A 50 13.15 1.26 -4.51
CA GLU A 50 13.78 1.80 -3.30
C GLU A 50 13.38 3.26 -3.05
N LYS A 51 13.38 4.08 -4.11
CA LYS A 51 12.88 5.45 -4.05
C LYS A 51 11.41 5.48 -3.65
N HIS A 52 10.59 4.60 -4.23
CA HIS A 52 9.17 4.53 -3.92
C HIS A 52 8.90 4.11 -2.47
N LEU A 53 9.71 3.21 -1.91
CA LEU A 53 9.66 2.86 -0.49
C LEU A 53 9.93 4.07 0.41
N GLY A 54 10.93 4.89 0.06
CA GLY A 54 11.19 6.15 0.77
C GLY A 54 10.01 7.13 0.69
N GLN A 55 9.38 7.24 -0.48
CA GLN A 55 8.18 8.07 -0.66
C GLN A 55 7.00 7.56 0.17
N THR A 56 6.74 6.25 0.13
CA THR A 56 5.66 5.56 0.86
C THR A 56 5.75 5.84 2.37
N LYS A 57 6.95 5.75 2.96
CA LYS A 57 7.16 6.13 4.36
C LYS A 57 6.76 7.57 4.64
N GLY A 58 7.16 8.50 3.77
CA GLY A 58 6.71 9.89 3.86
C GLY A 58 5.20 10.08 3.62
N HIS A 59 4.55 9.22 2.84
CA HIS A 59 3.10 9.26 2.65
C HIS A 59 2.37 8.85 3.94
N ILE A 60 2.82 7.78 4.59
CA ILE A 60 2.31 7.32 5.88
C ILE A 60 2.38 8.45 6.92
N GLU A 61 3.54 9.12 7.05
CA GLU A 61 3.70 10.26 7.95
C GLU A 61 2.73 11.42 7.63
N ARG A 62 2.53 11.73 6.35
CA ARG A 62 1.56 12.76 5.94
C ARG A 62 0.13 12.37 6.27
N VAL A 63 -0.25 11.12 6.04
CA VAL A 63 -1.59 10.61 6.37
C VAL A 63 -1.83 10.65 7.87
N GLU A 64 -0.84 10.28 8.68
CA GLU A 64 -0.87 10.44 10.14
C GLU A 64 -1.08 11.91 10.54
N LYS A 65 -0.40 12.84 9.85
CA LYS A 65 -0.62 14.26 10.09
C LYS A 65 -2.04 14.72 9.73
N VAL A 66 -2.63 14.18 8.67
CA VAL A 66 -4.03 14.48 8.29
C VAL A 66 -4.99 13.97 9.36
N PHE A 67 -4.77 12.78 9.93
CA PHE A 67 -5.57 12.29 11.06
C PHE A 67 -5.52 13.25 12.27
N GLU A 68 -4.32 13.74 12.63
CA GLU A 68 -4.16 14.72 13.70
C GLU A 68 -4.90 16.03 13.42
N LEU A 69 -4.73 16.60 12.22
CA LEU A 69 -5.39 17.84 11.80
C LEU A 69 -6.91 17.72 11.78
N HIS A 70 -7.42 16.53 11.47
CA HIS A 70 -8.85 16.22 11.45
C HIS A 70 -9.41 15.83 12.83
N GLY A 71 -8.57 15.73 13.87
CA GLY A 71 -9.01 15.46 15.25
C GLY A 71 -9.49 14.03 15.49
N VAL A 72 -9.07 13.08 14.65
CA VAL A 72 -9.46 11.66 14.74
C VAL A 72 -8.25 10.77 14.97
N LYS A 73 -8.43 9.65 15.68
CA LYS A 73 -7.34 8.70 15.91
C LYS A 73 -6.97 8.00 14.59
N ALA A 74 -5.68 8.02 14.24
CA ALA A 74 -5.13 7.22 13.17
C ALA A 74 -5.41 5.72 13.41
N LYS A 75 -6.14 5.12 12.49
CA LYS A 75 -6.50 3.70 12.49
C LYS A 75 -6.58 3.24 11.04
N THR A 76 -6.27 1.99 10.80
CA THR A 76 -6.51 1.37 9.50
C THR A 76 -7.91 0.78 9.44
N VAL A 77 -8.43 0.66 8.23
CA VAL A 77 -9.48 -0.30 7.87
C VAL A 77 -8.93 -1.12 6.73
N ASN A 78 -9.20 -2.43 6.71
CA ASN A 78 -8.70 -3.28 5.63
C ASN A 78 -9.17 -2.73 4.27
N CYS A 79 -8.24 -2.66 3.32
CA CYS A 79 -8.47 -2.31 1.93
C CYS A 79 -8.35 -3.59 1.09
N PRO A 80 -9.46 -4.25 0.70
CA PRO A 80 -9.36 -5.48 -0.10
C PRO A 80 -8.69 -5.25 -1.46
N ALA A 81 -8.72 -4.01 -1.98
CA ALA A 81 -8.13 -3.69 -3.26
C ALA A 81 -6.60 -3.81 -3.24
N ILE A 82 -5.93 -3.22 -2.23
CA ILE A 82 -4.47 -3.32 -2.15
C ILE A 82 -4.03 -4.73 -1.78
N ASP A 83 -4.79 -5.43 -0.93
CA ASP A 83 -4.48 -6.82 -0.59
C ASP A 83 -4.52 -7.69 -1.86
N GLY A 84 -5.55 -7.54 -2.70
CA GLY A 84 -5.65 -8.26 -3.98
C GLY A 84 -4.54 -7.91 -4.97
N ILE A 85 -4.19 -6.62 -5.13
CA ILE A 85 -3.08 -6.21 -6.02
C ILE A 85 -1.76 -6.84 -5.56
N LEU A 86 -1.50 -6.85 -4.25
CA LEU A 86 -0.26 -7.40 -3.69
C LEU A 86 -0.24 -8.93 -3.76
N GLU A 87 -1.39 -9.59 -3.55
CA GLU A 87 -1.54 -11.04 -3.72
C GLU A 87 -1.28 -11.44 -5.17
N GLU A 88 -1.90 -10.77 -6.14
CA GLU A 88 -1.69 -11.03 -7.57
C GLU A 88 -0.22 -10.81 -7.97
N ALA A 89 0.43 -9.75 -7.47
CA ALA A 89 1.85 -9.52 -7.71
C ALA A 89 2.74 -10.62 -7.11
N ASP A 90 2.45 -11.10 -5.89
CA ASP A 90 3.19 -12.18 -5.25
C ASP A 90 2.98 -13.53 -5.97
N GLU A 91 1.77 -13.81 -6.45
CA GLU A 91 1.44 -15.00 -7.25
C GLU A 91 2.16 -14.99 -8.61
N VAL A 92 1.96 -13.94 -9.42
CA VAL A 92 2.54 -13.84 -10.77
C VAL A 92 4.06 -13.89 -10.71
N SER A 93 4.69 -13.17 -9.78
CA SER A 93 6.15 -13.19 -9.63
C SER A 93 6.69 -14.52 -9.09
N GLY A 94 5.85 -15.33 -8.44
CA GLY A 94 6.21 -16.69 -7.98
C GLY A 94 6.20 -17.73 -9.10
N ASP A 95 5.45 -17.48 -10.16
CA ASP A 95 5.28 -18.38 -11.32
C ASP A 95 6.27 -18.10 -12.46
N ILE A 96 7.16 -17.11 -12.32
CA ILE A 96 8.10 -16.69 -13.36
C ILE A 96 9.53 -17.13 -13.01
N ASP A 97 10.11 -17.95 -13.88
CA ASP A 97 11.49 -18.45 -13.74
C ASP A 97 12.55 -17.58 -14.46
N ASP A 98 12.14 -16.78 -15.45
CA ASP A 98 13.04 -15.91 -16.20
C ASP A 98 13.15 -14.52 -15.58
N LYS A 99 14.37 -14.00 -15.45
CA LYS A 99 14.64 -12.74 -14.74
C LYS A 99 14.15 -11.50 -15.47
N ASP A 100 14.26 -11.48 -16.81
CA ASP A 100 13.83 -10.34 -17.60
C ASP A 100 12.29 -10.30 -17.64
N VAL A 101 11.64 -11.46 -17.68
CA VAL A 101 10.18 -11.58 -17.55
C VAL A 101 9.72 -11.22 -16.14
N LEU A 102 10.46 -11.61 -15.10
CA LEU A 102 10.16 -11.26 -13.71
C LEU A 102 10.20 -9.75 -13.51
N ASP A 103 11.25 -9.08 -14.00
CA ASP A 103 11.36 -7.62 -13.92
C ASP A 103 10.24 -6.89 -14.68
N ALA A 104 9.68 -7.50 -15.74
CA ALA A 104 8.52 -6.95 -16.43
C ALA A 104 7.20 -7.15 -15.68
N ALA A 105 7.14 -8.12 -14.76
CA ALA A 105 5.96 -8.43 -13.96
C ALA A 105 5.93 -7.70 -12.59
N LEU A 106 7.08 -7.20 -12.14
CA LEU A 106 7.25 -6.41 -10.90
C LEU A 106 6.91 -4.92 -11.12
#